data_AF-A0A6V7NUB6-F1
#
_entry.id   AF-A0A6V7NUB6-F1
#
_cell.length_a   1.000
_cell.length_b   1.000
_cell.length_c   1.000
_cell.angle_alpha   90.00
_cell.angle_beta   90.00
_cell.angle_gamma   90.00
#
_symmetry.space_group_name_H-M   'P 1'
#
loop_
_entity.id
_entity.type
_entity.pdbx_description
1 polymer ?
#
loop_
_entity_poly.entity_id
_entity_poly.type
_entity_poly.pdbx_seq_one_letter_code
_entity_poly.pdbx_strand_id
1 'polypeptide(L)'
;MVLLNPQYLGFTTFADAHVLPAVYLTHYGRLQLTSYYYSLLNSSGVSAANASIVFHKTTYGNRPSPAVVAFSSRGPPPSNGGILKPDVLAPGSNILAAWPFAVGPNPSGLTVWTFNFESGTSMATPHVAGITALIKKKHPTWPPAYVNSAVITSAKDVDLDGNPIADEKLNRTASIFATGAGHVDP
;
A
#
# COMPACT_ATOMS: atom_id res chain seq x y z
N MET A 1 13.12 16.76 -5.07
CA MET A 1 12.22 16.94 -3.91
C MET A 1 12.26 15.66 -3.08
N VAL A 2 12.38 15.76 -1.76
CA VAL A 2 12.32 14.60 -0.86
C VAL A 2 11.04 14.74 -0.03
N LEU A 3 10.13 13.79 -0.17
CA LEU A 3 8.85 13.76 0.53
C LEU A 3 9.01 12.91 1.80
N LEU A 4 8.75 13.54 2.95
CA LEU A 4 9.07 12.98 4.25
C LEU A 4 7.81 12.49 4.94
N ASN A 5 7.66 11.17 5.06
CA ASN A 5 6.44 10.64 5.65
C ASN A 5 6.27 11.02 7.14
N PRO A 6 5.06 11.41 7.54
CA PRO A 6 4.69 11.53 8.94
C PRO A 6 4.69 10.15 9.62
N GLN A 7 4.72 10.15 10.95
CA GLN A 7 4.76 8.92 11.75
C GLN A 7 3.60 7.97 11.44
N TYR A 8 2.40 8.49 11.21
CA TYR A 8 1.22 7.66 10.97
C TYR A 8 1.26 6.90 9.64
N LEU A 9 2.17 7.24 8.71
CA LEU A 9 2.40 6.50 7.47
C LEU A 9 3.48 5.42 7.58
N GLY A 10 4.26 5.40 8.68
CA GLY A 10 5.24 4.35 8.97
C GLY A 10 6.12 3.98 7.76
N PHE A 11 6.00 2.74 7.28
CA PHE A 11 6.72 2.20 6.12
C PHE A 11 6.03 2.41 4.75
N THR A 12 4.77 2.85 4.72
CA THR A 12 4.01 2.99 3.48
C THR A 12 4.57 4.11 2.62
N THR A 13 4.87 3.84 1.35
CA THR A 13 5.31 4.85 0.38
C THR A 13 4.39 4.86 -0.84
N PHE A 14 4.32 6.00 -1.51
CA PHE A 14 3.45 6.21 -2.67
C PHE A 14 4.28 6.38 -3.94
N ALA A 15 3.78 5.86 -5.04
CA ALA A 15 4.35 5.99 -6.37
C ALA A 15 3.68 7.13 -7.17
N ASP A 16 3.33 8.22 -6.47
CA ASP A 16 2.66 9.37 -7.09
C ASP A 16 3.56 10.05 -8.11
N ALA A 17 2.95 10.53 -9.19
CA ALA A 17 3.64 11.36 -10.16
C ALA A 17 3.85 12.78 -9.61
N HIS A 18 5.04 13.32 -9.81
CA HIS A 18 5.38 14.69 -9.43
C HIS A 18 5.96 15.46 -10.62
N VAL A 19 5.69 16.76 -10.67
CA VAL A 19 6.21 17.67 -11.72
C VAL A 19 7.69 18.01 -11.58
N LEU A 20 8.30 17.64 -10.44
CA LEU A 20 9.73 17.72 -10.18
C LEU A 20 10.24 16.33 -9.79
N PRO A 21 11.52 16.00 -10.05
CA PRO A 21 12.15 14.79 -9.52
C PRO A 21 11.87 14.64 -8.02
N ALA A 22 11.18 13.57 -7.63
CA ALA A 22 10.75 13.37 -6.25
C ALA A 22 10.99 11.94 -5.76
N VAL A 23 11.20 11.78 -4.45
CA VAL A 23 11.31 10.49 -3.79
C VAL A 23 10.55 10.53 -2.46
N TYR A 24 9.72 9.51 -2.19
CA TYR A 24 9.09 9.31 -0.90
C TYR A 24 10.02 8.54 0.03
N LEU A 25 10.23 9.06 1.23
CA LEU A 25 10.91 8.35 2.31
C LEU A 25 9.88 7.89 3.34
N THR A 26 10.08 6.67 3.84
CA THR A 26 9.37 6.16 5.01
C THR A 26 9.59 7.09 6.21
N HIS A 27 8.74 6.97 7.23
CA HIS A 27 8.93 7.72 8.47
C HIS A 27 10.32 7.49 9.08
N TYR A 28 10.82 6.25 9.02
CA TYR A 28 12.14 5.89 9.51
C TYR A 28 13.26 6.47 8.64
N GLY A 29 13.11 6.43 7.31
CA GLY A 29 14.02 7.08 6.38
C GLY A 29 14.09 8.60 6.61
N ARG A 30 12.95 9.23 6.92
CA ARG A 30 12.91 10.64 7.35
C ARG A 30 13.75 10.85 8.61
N LEU A 31 13.57 10.04 9.66
CA LEU A 31 14.32 10.21 10.91
C LEU A 31 15.85 10.10 10.68
N GLN A 32 16.28 9.13 9.86
CA GLN A 32 17.67 8.95 9.48
C GLN A 32 18.22 10.17 8.71
N LEU A 33 17.47 10.64 7.71
CA LEU A 33 17.87 11.82 6.93
C LEU A 33 17.94 13.09 7.79
N THR A 34 16.96 13.29 8.67
CA THR A 34 16.95 14.44 9.58
C THR A 34 18.12 14.39 10.57
N SER A 35 18.42 13.21 11.13
CA SER A 35 19.58 13.02 12.00
C SER A 35 20.90 13.31 11.28
N TYR A 36 21.06 12.79 10.05
CA TYR A 36 22.21 13.07 9.20
C TYR A 36 22.37 14.57 8.97
N TYR A 37 21.29 15.26 8.57
CA TYR A 37 21.31 16.70 8.33
C TYR A 37 21.77 17.50 9.56
N TYR A 38 21.20 17.24 10.75
CA TYR A 38 21.60 17.95 11.97
C TYR A 38 23.02 17.61 12.44
N SER A 39 23.52 16.39 12.18
CA SER A 39 24.90 16.03 12.49
C SER A 39 25.92 16.86 11.71
N LEU A 40 25.60 17.23 10.47
CA LEU A 40 26.43 18.09 9.63
C LEU A 40 26.40 19.55 10.08
N LEU A 41 25.24 20.05 10.50
CA LEU A 41 25.12 21.42 11.01
C LEU A 41 25.93 21.65 12.29
N ASN A 42 26.01 20.63 13.16
CA ASN A 42 26.79 20.67 14.39
C ASN A 42 28.30 20.47 14.16
N SER A 43 28.70 20.10 12.93
CA SER A 43 30.09 19.94 12.52
C SER A 43 30.52 21.19 11.76
N SER A 44 30.92 22.22 12.50
CA SER A 44 31.30 23.56 12.02
C SER A 44 32.15 23.51 10.74
N GLY A 45 31.55 23.82 9.59
CA GLY A 45 32.27 24.02 8.32
C GLY A 45 31.62 23.48 7.04
N VAL A 46 30.58 22.64 7.11
CA VAL A 46 29.95 22.08 5.89
C VAL A 46 28.70 22.87 5.52
N SER A 47 28.86 23.84 4.61
CA SER A 47 27.80 24.78 4.18
C SER A 47 26.81 24.22 3.15
N ALA A 48 26.81 22.92 2.81
CA ALA A 48 25.77 22.37 1.94
C ALA A 48 25.64 20.85 2.13
N ALA A 49 24.63 20.41 2.88
CA ALA A 49 24.18 19.03 2.79
C ALA A 49 23.62 18.81 1.38
N ASN A 50 24.40 18.19 0.50
CA ASN A 50 23.99 17.88 -0.86
C ASN A 50 23.40 16.47 -0.93
N ALA A 51 22.35 16.31 -1.73
CA ALA A 51 21.73 15.02 -2.03
C ALA A 51 21.47 14.90 -3.52
N SER A 52 21.50 13.68 -4.05
CA SER A 52 21.11 13.37 -5.42
C SER A 52 19.99 12.32 -5.41
N ILE A 53 19.07 12.43 -6.37
CA ILE A 53 18.01 11.46 -6.60
C ILE A 53 18.33 10.76 -7.91
N VAL A 54 18.48 9.45 -7.86
CA VAL A 54 18.70 8.61 -9.04
C VAL A 54 17.50 7.69 -9.20
N PHE A 55 16.85 7.75 -10.37
CA PHE A 55 15.71 6.89 -10.67
C PHE A 55 16.20 5.58 -11.27
N HIS A 56 15.74 4.48 -10.67
CA HIS A 56 15.95 3.13 -11.20
C HIS A 56 14.66 2.60 -11.81
N LYS A 57 14.73 1.42 -12.43
CA LYS A 57 13.54 0.67 -12.85
C LYS A 57 12.80 0.14 -11.62
N THR A 58 11.52 -0.19 -11.79
CA THR A 58 10.74 -0.90 -10.77
C THR A 58 11.46 -2.16 -10.33
N THR A 59 11.64 -2.31 -9.02
CA THR A 59 12.18 -3.52 -8.41
C THR A 59 11.04 -4.37 -7.87
N TYR A 60 11.19 -5.69 -7.97
CA TYR A 60 10.25 -6.68 -7.42
C TYR A 60 10.93 -7.45 -6.29
N GLY A 61 10.12 -8.09 -5.45
CA GLY A 61 10.64 -8.91 -4.34
C GLY A 61 10.86 -8.13 -3.04
N ASN A 62 10.27 -6.94 -2.89
CA ASN A 62 10.28 -6.24 -1.61
C ASN A 62 9.67 -7.11 -0.50
N ARG A 63 10.24 -7.01 0.71
CA ARG A 63 9.82 -7.75 1.91
C ARG A 63 9.69 -6.80 3.11
N PRO A 64 8.76 -7.06 4.04
CA PRO A 64 7.74 -8.11 4.00
C PRO A 64 6.68 -7.84 2.91
N SER A 65 6.10 -8.89 2.34
CA SER A 65 5.03 -8.76 1.34
C SER A 65 4.14 -10.01 1.37
N PRO A 66 2.80 -9.88 1.43
CA PRO A 66 2.06 -8.65 1.66
C PRO A 66 2.30 -8.04 3.05
N ALA A 67 2.00 -6.75 3.17
CA ALA A 67 1.93 -6.01 4.43
C ALA A 67 0.71 -5.09 4.40
N VAL A 68 0.16 -4.77 5.57
CA VAL A 68 -0.98 -3.85 5.68
C VAL A 68 -0.49 -2.41 5.63
N VAL A 69 -0.80 -1.72 4.54
CA VAL A 69 -0.52 -0.29 4.37
C VAL A 69 -1.11 0.57 5.48
N ALA A 70 -0.41 1.63 5.86
CA ALA A 70 -0.71 2.41 7.04
C ALA A 70 -2.05 3.17 6.97
N PHE A 71 -2.50 3.53 5.77
CA PHE A 71 -3.76 4.23 5.55
C PHE A 71 -5.01 3.32 5.57
N SER A 72 -4.86 1.99 5.49
CA SER A 72 -6.02 1.08 5.52
C SER A 72 -6.85 1.30 6.79
N SER A 73 -8.18 1.20 6.72
CA SER A 73 -8.98 1.28 7.95
C SER A 73 -8.81 0.01 8.78
N ARG A 74 -8.82 0.16 10.11
CA ARG A 74 -8.74 -0.97 11.05
C ARG A 74 -10.07 -1.11 11.78
N GLY A 75 -10.48 -2.34 12.06
CA GLY A 75 -11.61 -2.64 12.93
C GLY A 75 -11.27 -2.57 14.43
N PRO A 76 -12.23 -2.95 15.29
CA PRO A 76 -13.61 -3.26 14.95
C PRO A 76 -14.39 -1.98 14.57
N PRO A 77 -15.34 -2.05 13.62
CA PRO A 77 -16.24 -0.95 13.34
C PRO A 77 -17.18 -0.73 14.55
N PRO A 78 -17.51 0.54 14.87
CA PRO A 78 -18.33 0.87 16.05
C PRO A 78 -19.76 0.30 15.98
N SER A 79 -20.28 0.02 14.78
CA SER A 79 -21.68 -0.35 14.56
C SER A 79 -21.83 -1.55 13.62
N ASN A 80 -21.32 -2.73 14.02
CA ASN A 80 -21.44 -3.97 13.22
C ASN A 80 -21.85 -5.21 14.04
N GLY A 81 -22.46 -5.02 15.21
CA GLY A 81 -23.04 -6.12 16.00
C GLY A 81 -22.03 -7.20 16.43
N GLY A 82 -20.76 -6.86 16.60
CA GLY A 82 -19.70 -7.81 16.98
C GLY A 82 -19.09 -8.59 15.82
N ILE A 83 -19.49 -8.33 14.57
CA ILE A 83 -18.91 -8.97 13.39
C ILE A 83 -17.53 -8.35 13.09
N LEU A 84 -16.51 -9.21 13.01
CA LEU A 84 -15.13 -8.83 12.73
C LEU A 84 -14.99 -8.18 11.34
N LYS A 85 -14.18 -7.13 11.25
CA LYS A 85 -13.76 -6.49 9.99
C LYS A 85 -12.30 -6.01 10.06
N PRO A 86 -11.58 -5.93 8.91
CA PRO A 86 -12.02 -6.30 7.56
C PRO A 86 -12.15 -7.82 7.37
N ASP A 87 -12.69 -8.28 6.24
CA ASP A 87 -12.85 -9.71 5.97
C ASP A 87 -11.55 -10.34 5.43
N VAL A 88 -10.89 -9.68 4.48
CA VAL A 88 -9.67 -10.14 3.80
C VAL A 88 -8.79 -8.96 3.41
N LEU A 89 -7.54 -9.27 3.07
CA LEU A 89 -6.53 -8.37 2.55
C LEU A 89 -6.33 -8.62 1.04
N ALA A 90 -6.12 -7.56 0.26
CA ALA A 90 -5.83 -7.64 -1.18
C ALA A 90 -4.90 -6.49 -1.60
N PRO A 91 -4.24 -6.58 -2.78
CA PRO A 91 -3.34 -5.54 -3.27
C PRO A 91 -4.04 -4.20 -3.47
N GLY A 92 -3.57 -3.15 -2.79
CA GLY A 92 -4.13 -1.79 -2.89
C GLY A 92 -3.10 -0.68 -2.78
N SER A 93 -1.81 -1.00 -2.79
CA SER A 93 -0.71 -0.02 -2.73
C SER A 93 -0.04 0.06 -4.09
N ASN A 94 0.09 1.27 -4.64
CA ASN A 94 0.77 1.55 -5.90
C ASN A 94 0.31 0.63 -7.04
N ILE A 95 -1.01 0.56 -7.24
CA ILE A 95 -1.64 -0.25 -8.29
C ILE A 95 -1.71 0.57 -9.57
N LEU A 96 -1.15 0.02 -10.64
CA LEU A 96 -1.24 0.59 -11.99
C LEU A 96 -2.60 0.22 -12.60
N ALA A 97 -3.39 1.22 -13.00
CA ALA A 97 -4.66 1.02 -13.67
C ALA A 97 -4.89 2.06 -14.77
N ALA A 98 -5.88 1.83 -15.63
CA ALA A 98 -6.24 2.76 -16.69
C ALA A 98 -6.69 4.10 -16.10
N TRP A 99 -6.36 5.20 -16.79
CA TRP A 99 -6.67 6.56 -16.36
C TRP A 99 -7.19 7.41 -17.53
N PRO A 100 -8.20 8.29 -17.32
CA PRO A 100 -8.71 9.13 -18.38
C PRO A 100 -7.70 10.21 -18.81
N PHE A 101 -7.57 10.41 -20.12
CA PHE A 101 -6.64 11.35 -20.73
C PHE A 101 -6.75 12.80 -20.23
N ALA A 102 -7.97 13.27 -19.95
CA ALA A 102 -8.27 14.67 -19.64
C ALA A 102 -8.02 15.08 -18.18
N VAL A 103 -7.77 14.12 -17.28
CA VAL A 103 -7.63 14.32 -15.83
C VAL A 103 -6.37 13.66 -15.28
N GLY A 104 -5.39 13.36 -16.14
CA GLY A 104 -4.11 12.77 -15.76
C GLY A 104 -3.26 13.70 -14.87
N PRO A 105 -2.21 13.16 -14.21
CA PRO A 105 -1.27 13.92 -13.37
C PRO A 105 -0.49 15.00 -14.15
N ASN A 106 -0.78 15.18 -15.43
CA ASN A 106 -0.17 16.15 -16.32
C ASN A 106 -1.21 16.82 -17.24
N PRO A 107 -2.07 17.71 -16.70
CA PRO A 107 -3.05 18.43 -17.51
C PRO A 107 -2.41 19.46 -18.47
N SER A 108 -1.10 19.75 -18.33
CA SER A 108 -0.36 20.69 -19.18
C SER A 108 0.24 20.06 -20.44
N GLY A 109 -0.07 18.79 -20.74
CA GLY A 109 0.21 18.19 -22.06
C GLY A 109 1.66 17.77 -22.30
N LEU A 110 2.53 17.72 -21.27
CA LEU A 110 3.91 17.26 -21.47
C LEU A 110 4.00 15.72 -21.68
N THR A 111 2.94 14.96 -21.38
CA THR A 111 2.78 13.55 -21.73
C THR A 111 1.33 13.09 -21.51
N VAL A 112 0.79 12.31 -22.45
CA VAL A 112 -0.55 11.72 -22.36
C VAL A 112 -0.41 10.29 -21.82
N TRP A 113 -0.68 10.09 -20.52
CA TRP A 113 -0.65 8.77 -19.89
C TRP A 113 -2.06 8.18 -19.82
N THR A 114 -2.22 6.96 -20.32
CA THR A 114 -3.47 6.17 -20.21
C THR A 114 -3.53 5.31 -18.96
N PHE A 115 -2.50 5.37 -18.13
CA PHE A 115 -2.38 4.61 -16.91
C PHE A 115 -1.83 5.50 -15.79
N ASN A 116 -2.23 5.21 -14.57
CA ASN A 116 -1.76 5.90 -13.38
C ASN A 116 -1.54 4.88 -12.25
N PHE A 117 -0.58 5.18 -11.37
CA PHE A 117 -0.44 4.49 -10.10
C PHE A 117 -1.33 5.16 -9.07
N GLU A 118 -2.15 4.37 -8.39
CA GLU A 118 -2.97 4.85 -7.28
C GLU A 118 -2.91 3.89 -6.10
N SER A 119 -3.18 4.44 -4.91
CA SER A 119 -3.15 3.70 -3.65
C SER A 119 -4.46 3.89 -2.90
N GLY A 120 -5.04 2.80 -2.42
CA GLY A 120 -6.26 2.85 -1.64
C GLY A 120 -6.91 1.49 -1.48
N THR A 121 -7.80 1.39 -0.48
CA THR A 121 -8.75 0.27 -0.40
C THR A 121 -9.65 0.23 -1.64
N SER A 122 -9.93 1.37 -2.27
CA SER A 122 -10.57 1.46 -3.59
C SER A 122 -9.86 0.67 -4.69
N MET A 123 -8.54 0.41 -4.56
CA MET A 123 -7.77 -0.42 -5.48
C MET A 123 -7.73 -1.89 -5.05
N ALA A 124 -7.84 -2.16 -3.75
CA ALA A 124 -7.98 -3.53 -3.22
C ALA A 124 -9.35 -4.14 -3.53
N THR A 125 -10.44 -3.38 -3.39
CA THR A 125 -11.81 -3.83 -3.65
C THR A 125 -12.02 -4.46 -5.04
N PRO A 126 -11.57 -3.87 -6.17
CA PRO A 126 -11.77 -4.46 -7.48
C PRO A 126 -11.00 -5.78 -7.69
N HIS A 127 -9.87 -5.99 -7.01
CA HIS A 127 -9.18 -7.30 -7.02
C HIS A 127 -10.08 -8.39 -6.41
N VAL A 128 -10.62 -8.14 -5.21
CA VAL A 128 -11.52 -9.08 -4.53
C VAL A 128 -12.82 -9.29 -5.31
N ALA A 129 -13.36 -8.22 -5.92
CA ALA A 129 -14.54 -8.31 -6.78
C ALA A 129 -14.29 -9.18 -8.02
N GLY A 130 -13.12 -9.06 -8.65
CA GLY A 130 -12.71 -9.91 -9.76
C GLY A 130 -12.61 -11.39 -9.37
N ILE A 131 -11.94 -11.68 -8.25
CA ILE A 131 -11.85 -13.05 -7.69
C ILE A 131 -13.24 -13.62 -7.42
N THR A 132 -14.10 -12.83 -6.75
CA THR A 132 -15.51 -13.18 -6.47
C THR A 132 -16.28 -13.50 -7.75
N ALA A 133 -16.11 -12.70 -8.80
CA ALA A 133 -16.75 -12.93 -10.10
C ALA A 133 -16.28 -14.24 -10.77
N LEU A 134 -14.98 -14.55 -10.69
CA LEU A 134 -14.43 -15.82 -11.20
C LEU A 134 -14.98 -17.03 -10.43
N ILE A 135 -15.04 -16.95 -9.11
CA ILE A 135 -15.65 -18.00 -8.26
C ILE A 135 -17.12 -18.16 -8.63
N LYS A 136 -17.89 -17.06 -8.77
CA LYS A 136 -19.31 -17.11 -9.15
C LYS A 136 -19.52 -17.68 -10.55
N LYS A 137 -18.62 -17.40 -11.50
CA LYS A 137 -18.63 -18.02 -12.83
C LYS A 137 -18.39 -19.53 -12.76
N LYS A 138 -17.45 -19.98 -11.93
CA LYS A 138 -17.13 -21.41 -11.74
C LYS A 138 -18.22 -22.15 -10.95
N HIS A 139 -18.90 -21.45 -10.05
CA HIS A 139 -19.97 -21.98 -9.21
C HIS A 139 -21.27 -21.14 -9.32
N PRO A 140 -22.01 -21.21 -10.45
CA PRO A 140 -23.13 -20.32 -10.73
C PRO A 140 -24.28 -20.40 -9.71
N THR A 141 -24.49 -21.57 -9.10
CA THR A 141 -25.57 -21.80 -8.13
C THR A 141 -25.21 -21.41 -6.69
N TRP A 142 -23.95 -21.09 -6.40
CA TRP A 142 -23.54 -20.72 -5.06
C TRP A 142 -24.20 -19.41 -4.61
N PRO A 143 -24.80 -19.33 -3.41
CA PRO A 143 -25.26 -18.07 -2.85
C PRO A 143 -24.06 -17.16 -2.52
N PRO A 144 -24.26 -15.83 -2.41
CA PRO A 144 -23.18 -14.89 -2.08
C PRO A 144 -22.38 -15.27 -0.82
N ALA A 145 -23.05 -15.83 0.20
CA ALA A 145 -22.41 -16.29 1.42
C ALA A 145 -21.36 -17.39 1.17
N TYR A 146 -21.58 -18.29 0.20
CA TYR A 146 -20.63 -19.36 -0.10
C TYR A 146 -19.42 -18.82 -0.85
N VAL A 147 -19.63 -17.87 -1.78
CA VAL A 147 -18.54 -17.18 -2.46
C VAL A 147 -17.69 -16.39 -1.46
N ASN A 148 -18.35 -15.64 -0.56
CA ASN A 148 -17.66 -14.91 0.49
C ASN A 148 -16.89 -15.84 1.44
N SER A 149 -17.51 -16.95 1.86
CA SER A 149 -16.84 -17.95 2.68
C SER A 149 -15.61 -18.50 1.97
N ALA A 150 -15.70 -18.87 0.69
CA ALA A 150 -14.56 -19.39 -0.05
C ALA A 150 -13.39 -18.41 -0.07
N VAL A 151 -13.64 -17.12 -0.34
CA VAL A 151 -12.62 -16.07 -0.34
C VAL A 151 -11.97 -15.88 1.04
N ILE A 152 -12.77 -15.90 2.11
CA ILE A 152 -12.29 -15.70 3.49
C ILE A 152 -11.49 -16.92 3.97
N THR A 153 -12.04 -18.12 3.82
CA THR A 153 -11.45 -19.33 4.41
C THR A 153 -10.25 -19.88 3.63
N SER A 154 -10.03 -19.42 2.39
CA SER A 154 -8.83 -19.75 1.61
C SER A 154 -7.71 -18.71 1.74
N ALA A 155 -7.95 -17.57 2.40
CA ALA A 155 -6.96 -16.52 2.55
C ALA A 155 -5.73 -17.00 3.36
N LYS A 156 -4.56 -16.47 3.03
CA LYS A 156 -3.29 -16.74 3.71
C LYS A 156 -2.99 -15.66 4.74
N ASP A 157 -2.78 -16.06 5.98
CA ASP A 157 -2.47 -15.17 7.11
C ASP A 157 -0.97 -14.88 7.29
N VAL A 158 -0.14 -15.38 6.36
CA VAL A 158 1.31 -15.19 6.33
C VAL A 158 1.76 -14.41 5.10
N ASP A 159 2.94 -13.80 5.21
CA ASP A 159 3.64 -13.17 4.10
C ASP A 159 4.33 -14.22 3.19
N LEU A 160 4.97 -13.76 2.11
CA LEU A 160 5.66 -14.62 1.14
C LEU A 160 6.83 -15.41 1.74
N ASP A 161 7.33 -15.03 2.91
CA ASP A 161 8.41 -15.71 3.61
C ASP A 161 7.89 -16.62 4.74
N GLY A 162 6.56 -16.75 4.88
CA GLY A 162 5.90 -17.57 5.90
C GLY A 162 5.81 -16.90 7.28
N ASN A 163 6.12 -15.61 7.38
CA ASN A 163 6.01 -14.86 8.63
C ASN A 163 4.59 -14.29 8.78
N PRO A 164 4.12 -13.99 9.99
CA PRO A 164 2.87 -13.25 10.17
C PRO A 164 2.90 -11.91 9.42
N ILE A 165 1.81 -11.59 8.71
CA ILE A 165 1.70 -10.34 7.93
C ILE A 165 2.01 -9.12 8.80
N ALA A 166 2.86 -8.21 8.29
CA ALA A 166 3.24 -6.99 8.99
C ALA A 166 2.21 -5.86 8.83
N ASP A 167 2.14 -4.95 9.80
CA ASP A 167 1.43 -3.67 9.74
C ASP A 167 2.45 -2.53 9.54
N GLU A 168 2.40 -1.88 8.38
CA GLU A 168 3.34 -0.82 8.01
C GLU A 168 3.22 0.43 8.89
N LYS A 169 2.07 0.65 9.53
CA LYS A 169 1.85 1.78 10.46
C LYS A 169 2.54 1.56 11.79
N LEU A 170 2.46 0.33 12.30
CA LEU A 170 2.87 -0.02 13.66
C LEU A 170 4.23 -0.71 13.72
N ASN A 171 4.79 -1.08 12.57
CA ASN A 171 6.04 -1.83 12.46
C ASN A 171 6.06 -3.11 13.31
N ARG A 172 4.98 -3.88 13.23
CA ARG A 172 4.79 -5.13 13.97
C ARG A 172 3.81 -6.03 13.23
N THR A 173 3.61 -7.24 13.72
CA THR A 173 2.56 -8.13 13.21
C THR A 173 1.19 -7.44 13.20
N ALA A 174 0.51 -7.52 12.07
CA ALA A 174 -0.83 -6.99 11.89
C ALA A 174 -1.84 -7.81 12.70
N SER A 175 -2.80 -7.13 13.32
CA SER A 175 -3.89 -7.80 14.01
C SER A 175 -4.96 -8.26 13.01
N ILE A 176 -5.84 -9.15 13.46
CA ILE A 176 -7.03 -9.57 12.70
C ILE A 176 -7.94 -8.39 12.33
N PHE A 177 -7.88 -7.28 13.07
CA PHE A 177 -8.60 -6.04 12.76
C PHE A 177 -7.97 -5.23 11.62
N ALA A 178 -6.82 -5.67 11.10
CA ALA A 178 -6.12 -5.06 9.97
C ALA A 178 -6.10 -6.00 8.75
N THR A 179 -5.96 -7.31 8.97
CA THR A 179 -5.85 -8.32 7.90
C THR A 179 -7.15 -9.03 7.57
N GLY A 180 -8.11 -9.06 8.49
CA GLY A 180 -9.17 -10.06 8.43
C GLY A 180 -8.59 -11.48 8.47
N ALA A 181 -9.09 -12.37 7.62
CA ALA A 181 -8.57 -13.72 7.46
C ALA A 181 -7.20 -13.79 6.77
N GLY A 182 -6.69 -12.69 6.22
CA GLY A 182 -5.38 -12.65 5.53
C GLY A 182 -5.49 -12.27 4.06
N HIS A 183 -4.41 -12.45 3.32
CA HIS A 183 -4.32 -12.12 1.90
C HIS A 183 -5.10 -13.12 1.04
N VAL A 184 -5.90 -12.61 0.10
CA VAL A 184 -6.65 -13.45 -0.84
C VAL A 184 -5.74 -14.43 -1.60
N ASP A 185 -6.20 -15.67 -1.76
CA ASP A 185 -5.53 -16.75 -2.49
C ASP A 185 -6.50 -17.34 -3.54
N PRO A 186 -6.51 -16.78 -4.78
CA PRO A 186 -7.48 -17.10 -5.83
C PRO A 186 -7.37 -18.51 -6.45
#